data_AF-A0A935AHT6-F1
#
_entry.id   AF-A0A935AHT6-F1
#
_cell.length_a   1.000
_cell.length_b   1.000
_cell.length_c   1.000
_cell.angle_alpha   90.00
_cell.angle_beta   90.00
_cell.angle_gamma   90.00
#
_symmetry.space_group_name_H-M   'P 1'
#
loop_
_entity.id
_entity.type
_entity.pdbx_description
1 polymer ?
#
loop_
_entity_poly.entity_id
_entity_poly.type
_entity_poly.pdbx_seq_one_letter_code
_entity_poly.pdbx_strand_id
1 'polypeptide(L)'
;MHLPSLAAAMLIMLAGSLYPLLFTRADARVDHGLAMALFMAMSAGFVRGVGFIPAAPLWRWLFSGWACLLALLLAATLKFLH
;
A
#
# COMPACT_ATOMS: atom_id res chain seq x y z
N MET A 1 7.75 -16.86 -1.01
CA MET A 1 6.56 -16.17 -0.47
C MET A 1 7.01 -15.10 0.52
N HIS A 2 6.42 -13.90 0.47
CA HIS A 2 6.69 -12.83 1.44
C HIS A 2 5.42 -12.53 2.25
N LEU A 3 5.19 -13.34 3.28
CA LEU A 3 3.99 -13.27 4.13
C LEU A 3 3.68 -11.87 4.68
N PRO A 4 4.66 -11.07 5.17
CA PRO A 4 4.37 -9.73 5.69
C PRO A 4 3.79 -8.78 4.63
N SER A 5 4.34 -8.81 3.42
CA SER A 5 3.87 -7.99 2.29
C SER A 5 2.48 -8.44 1.81
N LEU A 6 2.23 -9.75 1.81
CA LEU A 6 0.92 -10.30 1.47
C LEU A 6 -0.13 -9.89 2.51
N ALA A 7 0.18 -10.04 3.80
CA ALA A 7 -0.70 -9.64 4.89
C ALA A 7 -1.03 -8.14 4.83
N ALA A 8 -0.03 -7.29 4.57
CA ALA A 8 -0.26 -5.86 4.39
C ALA A 8 -1.23 -5.56 3.23
N ALA A 9 -1.02 -6.17 2.06
CA ALA A 9 -1.92 -5.99 0.92
C ALA A 9 -3.35 -6.44 1.21
N MET A 10 -3.51 -7.61 1.86
CA MET A 10 -4.82 -8.11 2.26
C MET A 10 -5.51 -7.19 3.26
N LEU A 11 -4.77 -6.69 4.26
CA LEU A 11 -5.30 -5.75 5.25
C LEU A 11 -5.75 -4.45 4.60
N ILE A 12 -4.95 -3.88 3.70
CA ILE A 12 -5.31 -2.66 2.96
C ILE A 12 -6.57 -2.89 2.12
N MET A 13 -6.63 -4.01 1.41
CA MET A 13 -7.79 -4.37 0.58
C MET A 13 -9.07 -4.49 1.42
N LEU A 14 -9.01 -5.23 2.53
CA LEU A 14 -10.16 -5.43 3.41
C LEU A 14 -10.56 -4.11 4.09
N ALA A 15 -9.61 -3.40 4.68
CA ALA A 15 -9.87 -2.14 5.37
C ALA A 15 -10.45 -1.07 4.43
N GLY A 16 -9.88 -0.91 3.23
CA GLY A 16 -10.38 0.05 2.24
C GLY A 16 -11.77 -0.31 1.70
N SER A 17 -12.09 -1.60 1.60
CA SER A 17 -13.40 -2.07 1.13
C SER A 17 -14.48 -1.96 2.23
N LEU A 18 -14.13 -2.28 3.47
CA LEU A 18 -15.06 -2.30 4.61
C LEU A 18 -15.23 -0.91 5.25
N TYR A 19 -14.23 -0.04 5.14
CA TYR A 19 -14.22 1.27 5.77
C TYR A 19 -13.66 2.34 4.82
N PRO A 20 -14.43 2.76 3.80
CA PRO A 20 -13.97 3.73 2.79
C PRO A 20 -13.66 5.12 3.38
N LEU A 21 -14.20 5.44 4.57
CA LEU A 21 -13.86 6.64 5.32
C LEU A 21 -12.37 6.71 5.71
N LEU A 22 -11.63 5.59 5.65
CA LEU A 22 -10.18 5.56 5.79
C LEU A 22 -9.48 6.55 4.83
N PHE A 23 -10.04 6.78 3.65
CA PHE A 23 -9.50 7.67 2.61
C PHE A 23 -10.04 9.10 2.70
N THR A 24 -10.57 9.51 3.85
CA THR A 24 -11.07 10.88 4.05
C THR A 24 -10.21 11.64 5.07
N ARG A 25 -10.15 12.96 4.91
CA ARG A 25 -9.54 13.91 5.85
C ARG A 25 -10.58 14.48 6.81
N ALA A 26 -10.10 15.16 7.86
CA ALA A 26 -10.95 15.84 8.84
C ALA A 26 -11.86 16.94 8.22
N ASP A 27 -11.49 17.48 7.05
CA ASP A 27 -12.29 18.43 6.29
C ASP A 27 -13.36 17.78 5.38
N ALA A 28 -13.61 16.48 5.58
CA ALA A 28 -14.53 15.65 4.79
C ALA A 28 -14.16 15.54 3.29
N ARG A 29 -12.95 15.91 2.87
CA ARG A 29 -12.45 15.66 1.52
C ARG A 29 -11.75 14.32 1.41
N VAL A 30 -11.65 13.82 0.18
CA VAL A 30 -10.88 12.61 -0.12
C VAL A 30 -9.39 12.89 -0.01
N ASP A 31 -8.69 12.07 0.77
CA ASP A 31 -7.23 12.06 0.85
C ASP A 31 -6.64 11.20 -0.28
N HIS A 32 -6.49 11.81 -1.45
CA HIS A 32 -5.88 11.13 -2.59
C HIS A 32 -4.42 10.72 -2.33
N GLY A 33 -3.69 11.46 -1.51
CA GLY A 33 -2.29 11.15 -1.18
C GLY A 33 -2.20 9.85 -0.37
N LEU A 34 -3.00 9.76 0.70
CA LEU A 34 -3.11 8.56 1.53
C LEU A 34 -3.61 7.36 0.71
N ALA A 35 -4.65 7.55 -0.10
CA ALA A 35 -5.18 6.50 -0.96
C ALA A 35 -4.13 5.98 -1.95
N MET A 36 -3.39 6.88 -2.60
CA MET A 36 -2.34 6.50 -3.54
C MET A 36 -1.21 5.73 -2.85
N ALA A 37 -0.78 6.17 -1.67
CA ALA A 37 0.26 5.48 -0.89
C ALA A 37 -0.19 4.07 -0.47
N LEU A 38 -1.42 3.92 0.03
CA LEU A 38 -1.99 2.63 0.42
C LEU A 38 -2.16 1.69 -0.79
N PHE A 39 -2.64 2.18 -1.92
CA PHE A 39 -2.78 1.35 -3.11
C PHE A 39 -1.43 0.96 -3.72
N MET A 40 -0.43 1.84 -3.64
CA MET A 40 0.94 1.48 -4.02
C MET A 40 1.49 0.36 -3.13
N ALA A 41 1.28 0.44 -1.81
CA ALA A 41 1.64 -0.60 -0.87
C ALA A 41 0.91 -1.93 -1.14
N MET A 42 -0.39 -1.86 -1.48
CA MET A 42 -1.22 -3.01 -1.81
C MET A 42 -0.74 -3.71 -3.09
N SER A 43 -0.46 -2.96 -4.17
CA SER A 43 0.04 -3.52 -5.42
C SER A 43 1.41 -4.19 -5.25
N ALA A 44 2.37 -3.51 -4.62
CA ALA A 44 3.68 -4.09 -4.31
C ALA A 44 3.56 -5.30 -3.37
N GLY A 45 2.65 -5.23 -2.40
CA GLY A 45 2.39 -6.28 -1.42
C GLY A 45 1.83 -7.56 -2.04
N PHE A 46 0.87 -7.45 -2.97
CA PHE A 46 0.35 -8.61 -3.70
C PHE A 46 1.39 -9.24 -4.60
N VAL A 47 2.07 -8.45 -5.44
CA VAL A 47 3.10 -8.94 -6.36
C VAL A 47 4.20 -9.69 -5.62
N ARG A 48 4.82 -9.05 -4.62
CA ARG A 48 5.91 -9.68 -3.88
C ARG A 48 5.41 -10.78 -2.94
N GLY A 49 4.22 -10.59 -2.37
CA GLY A 49 3.62 -11.46 -1.35
C GLY A 49 3.42 -12.88 -1.84
N VAL A 50 2.88 -13.04 -3.05
CA VAL A 50 2.70 -14.34 -3.73
C VAL A 50 4.01 -14.94 -4.26
N GLY A 51 5.14 -14.27 -4.05
CA GLY A 51 6.46 -14.73 -4.49
C GLY A 51 6.78 -14.44 -5.97
N PHE A 52 5.95 -13.66 -6.66
CA PHE A 52 6.24 -13.24 -8.03
C PHE A 52 7.40 -12.22 -8.04
N ILE A 53 8.32 -12.40 -8.98
CA ILE A 53 9.47 -11.50 -9.20
C ILE A 53 9.39 -11.01 -10.65
N PRO A 54 9.12 -9.71 -10.88
CA PRO A 54 9.09 -9.16 -12.24
C PRO A 54 10.44 -9.31 -12.96
N ALA A 55 10.40 -9.62 -14.26
CA ALA A 55 11.60 -9.81 -15.07
C ALA A 55 12.35 -8.49 -15.34
N ALA A 56 11.61 -7.42 -15.64
CA ALA A 56 12.19 -6.11 -15.94
C ALA A 56 12.65 -5.39 -14.66
N PRO A 57 13.84 -4.77 -14.67
CA PRO A 57 14.49 -4.28 -13.44
C PRO A 57 13.73 -3.15 -12.74
N LEU A 58 13.10 -2.26 -13.51
CA LEU A 58 12.27 -1.17 -12.96
C LEU A 58 11.10 -1.74 -12.14
N TRP A 59 10.37 -2.70 -12.70
CA TRP A 59 9.23 -3.34 -12.03
C TRP A 59 9.66 -4.19 -10.84
N ARG A 60 10.83 -4.83 -10.93
CA ARG A 60 11.40 -5.61 -9.82
C ARG A 60 11.68 -4.74 -8.60
N TRP A 61 12.15 -3.51 -8.82
CA TRP A 61 12.35 -2.53 -7.76
C TRP A 61 11.02 -1.99 -7.23
N LEU A 62 10.13 -1.57 -8.13
CA LEU A 62 8.84 -0.95 -7.80
C LEU A 62 7.88 -1.89 -7.06
N PHE A 63 7.91 -3.19 -7.35
CA PHE A 63 7.11 -4.21 -6.67
C PHE A 63 7.93 -5.08 -5.72
N SER A 64 8.94 -4.49 -5.08
CA SER A 64 9.71 -5.15 -4.04
C SER A 64 9.04 -5.07 -2.67
N GLY A 65 9.48 -5.90 -1.72
CA GLY A 65 9.04 -5.79 -0.33
C GLY A 65 9.44 -4.45 0.31
N TRP A 66 10.55 -3.86 -0.13
CA TRP A 66 10.99 -2.53 0.28
C TRP A 66 10.07 -1.42 -0.23
N ALA A 67 9.59 -1.53 -1.48
CA ALA A 67 8.62 -0.57 -2.02
C ALA A 67 7.29 -0.64 -1.26
N CYS A 68 6.84 -1.85 -0.90
CA CYS A 68 5.68 -2.05 -0.03
C CYS A 68 5.87 -1.37 1.34
N LEU A 69 7.02 -1.58 1.98
CA LEU A 69 7.35 -0.94 3.26
C LEU A 69 7.42 0.59 3.16
N LEU A 70 8.10 1.13 2.15
CA LEU A 70 8.21 2.57 1.94
C LEU A 70 6.85 3.21 1.69
N ALA A 71 5.98 2.55 0.91
CA ALA A 71 4.63 3.02 0.67
C ALA A 71 3.77 2.99 1.96
N LEU A 72 3.94 1.98 2.82
CA LEU A 72 3.30 1.94 4.15
C LEU A 72 3.81 3.06 5.07
N LEU A 73 5.11 3.31 5.09
CA LEU A 73 5.68 4.42 5.86
C LEU A 73 5.18 5.78 5.34
N LEU A 74 5.08 5.94 4.02
CA LEU A 74 4.49 7.12 3.41
C LEU A 74 3.01 7.27 3.81
N ALA A 75 2.22 6.20 3.76
CA ALA A 75 0.83 6.22 4.19
C ALA A 75 0.71 6.60 5.69
N ALA A 76 1.54 6.02 6.55
CA ALA A 76 1.57 6.34 7.97
C ALA A 76 1.92 7.81 8.21
N THR A 77 2.99 8.31 7.58
CA THR A 77 3.38 9.74 7.71
C THR A 77 2.27 10.67 7.23
N LEU A 78 1.66 10.41 6.07
CA LEU A 78 0.53 11.20 5.57
C LEU A 78 -0.68 11.16 6.52
N LYS A 79 -0.91 10.03 7.20
CA LYS A 79 -1.98 9.88 8.19
C LYS A 79 -1.69 10.58 9.52
N PHE A 80 -0.43 10.80 9.88
CA PHE A 80 -0.06 11.55 11.09
C PHE A 80 0.00 13.06 10.86
N LEU A 81 0.20 13.49 9.61
CA LEU A 81 0.25 14.91 9.24
C LEU A 81 -1.14 15.54 9.02
N HIS A 82 -2.19 14.73 8.84
CA HIS A 82 -3.57 15.16 8.59
C HIS A 82 -4.55 14.50 9.58
#